data_AF-A0A6V7M695-F1
#
_entry.id   AF-A0A6V7M695-F1
#
_cell.length_a   1.000
_cell.length_b   1.000
_cell.length_c   1.000
_cell.angle_alpha   90.00
_cell.angle_beta   90.00
_cell.angle_gamma   90.00
#
_symmetry.space_group_name_H-M   'P 1'
#
loop_
_entity.id
_entity.type
_entity.pdbx_description
1 polymer ?
#
loop_
_entity_poly.entity_id
_entity_poly.type
_entity_poly.pdbx_seq_one_letter_code
_entity_poly.pdbx_strand_id
1 'polypeptide(L)'
;PSPPGMRKLVISTNVAETSVTIGGIRHVIDTGVVKVRTHHPTTGLDVLKVEKISKAQAWQRTGRAGRECPGKCYRTYTTDEFDRMKEMPIPEIQRCSLAGVALQLLAIGVDITSFDFMDKPPKESVDVAVACLEKLGAVKGSPPQLTTLGRTMSLFPLDPRFTKVLLASVEHKCLEEALTVIALLSGESVFLEPPQKREQAHAARA
;
A
#
# COMPACT_ATOMS: atom_id res chain seq x y z
N PRO A 1 8.68 -6.77 29.58
CA PRO A 1 7.71 -7.53 30.41
C PRO A 1 6.80 -6.56 31.17
N SER A 2 5.53 -6.90 31.42
CA SER A 2 4.65 -6.05 32.24
C SER A 2 5.01 -6.17 33.72
N PRO A 3 4.96 -5.08 34.51
CA PRO A 3 5.18 -5.14 35.96
C PRO A 3 4.20 -6.10 36.67
N PRO A 4 4.56 -6.63 37.85
CA PRO A 4 3.66 -7.45 38.65
C PRO A 4 2.31 -6.76 38.91
N GLY A 5 1.21 -7.50 38.77
CA GLY A 5 -0.15 -6.97 38.92
C GLY A 5 -0.68 -6.15 37.73
N MET A 6 0.13 -5.87 36.71
CA MET A 6 -0.29 -5.11 35.53
C MET A 6 -0.50 -5.98 34.29
N ARG A 7 -1.45 -5.57 33.43
CA ARG A 7 -1.70 -6.21 32.13
C ARG A 7 -1.10 -5.38 31.00
N LYS A 8 -0.31 -6.02 30.13
CA LYS A 8 0.16 -5.43 28.88
C LYS A 8 -1.03 -5.30 27.91
N LEU A 9 -1.30 -4.09 27.44
CA LEU A 9 -2.27 -3.81 26.38
C LEU A 9 -1.52 -3.27 25.16
N VAL A 10 -1.76 -3.87 23.99
CA VAL A 10 -1.16 -3.45 22.73
C VAL A 10 -2.26 -2.99 21.80
N ILE A 11 -2.17 -1.74 21.33
CA ILE A 11 -3.01 -1.20 20.27
C ILE A 11 -2.18 -1.29 18.98
N SER A 12 -2.68 -2.01 17.98
CA SER A 12 -1.95 -2.26 16.74
C SER A 12 -2.87 -2.22 15.53
N THR A 13 -2.28 -2.01 14.35
CA THR A 13 -2.92 -2.18 13.05
C THR A 13 -2.82 -3.65 12.61
N ASN A 14 -3.06 -3.93 11.33
CA ASN A 14 -2.79 -5.24 10.74
C ASN A 14 -1.29 -5.64 10.77
N VAL A 15 -0.37 -4.78 11.22
CA VAL A 15 1.04 -5.16 11.45
C VAL A 15 1.18 -6.32 12.44
N ALA A 16 0.33 -6.39 13.48
CA ALA A 16 0.31 -7.52 14.41
C ALA A 16 -0.33 -8.80 13.83
N GLU A 17 -1.04 -8.69 12.70
CA GLU A 17 -1.71 -9.79 12.01
C GLU A 17 -0.72 -10.69 11.26
N THR A 18 0.35 -10.11 10.70
CA THR A 18 1.34 -10.80 9.87
C THR A 18 2.77 -10.52 10.33
N SER A 19 3.20 -9.25 10.26
CA SER A 19 4.60 -8.82 10.30
C SER A 19 5.28 -8.87 11.67
N VAL A 20 4.53 -8.69 12.75
CA VAL A 20 5.10 -8.65 14.11
C VAL A 20 4.55 -9.77 14.98
N THR A 21 5.44 -10.43 15.72
CA THR A 21 5.08 -11.43 16.73
C THR A 21 5.29 -10.84 18.11
N ILE A 22 4.21 -10.72 18.87
CA ILE A 22 4.23 -10.23 20.26
C ILE A 22 3.99 -11.42 21.17
N GLY A 23 4.97 -11.75 22.02
CA GLY A 23 4.83 -12.82 23.00
C GLY A 23 3.84 -12.49 24.11
N GLY A 24 3.24 -13.53 24.70
CA GLY A 24 2.31 -13.44 25.83
C GLY A 24 0.93 -12.86 25.51
N ILE A 25 0.51 -12.85 24.24
CA ILE A 25 -0.85 -12.42 23.85
C ILE A 25 -1.83 -13.57 24.12
N ARG A 26 -2.79 -13.33 25.01
CA ARG A 26 -3.86 -14.28 25.35
C ARG A 26 -5.26 -13.81 24.94
N HIS A 27 -5.41 -12.50 24.73
CA HIS A 27 -6.68 -11.87 24.42
C HIS A 27 -6.49 -10.99 23.19
N VAL A 28 -7.32 -11.20 22.18
CA VAL A 28 -7.36 -10.37 20.97
C VAL A 28 -8.75 -9.73 20.90
N ILE A 29 -8.79 -8.43 20.63
CA ILE A 29 -10.02 -7.71 20.32
C ILE A 29 -9.93 -7.34 18.84
N ASP A 30 -10.85 -7.88 18.03
CA ASP A 30 -10.88 -7.67 16.59
C ASP A 30 -12.02 -6.69 16.22
N THR A 31 -11.62 -5.56 15.64
CA THR A 31 -12.54 -4.50 15.17
C THR A 31 -13.18 -4.83 13.82
N GLY A 32 -12.70 -5.86 13.10
CA GLY A 32 -13.25 -6.27 11.81
C GLY A 32 -12.92 -5.32 10.65
N VAL A 33 -12.05 -4.33 10.87
CA VAL A 33 -11.66 -3.34 9.85
C VAL A 33 -10.15 -3.29 9.66
N VAL A 34 -9.75 -2.79 8.49
CA VAL A 34 -8.35 -2.55 8.10
C VAL A 34 -8.30 -1.36 7.14
N LYS A 35 -7.21 -0.58 7.18
CA LYS A 35 -6.93 0.42 6.15
C LYS A 35 -6.13 -0.24 5.03
N VAL A 36 -6.62 -0.15 3.81
CA VAL A 36 -5.99 -0.73 2.62
C VAL A 36 -5.70 0.38 1.63
N ARG A 37 -4.55 0.29 0.94
CA ARG A 37 -4.22 1.15 -0.20
C ARG A 37 -5.04 0.69 -1.40
N THR A 38 -5.78 1.60 -2.01
CA THR A 38 -6.64 1.32 -3.16
C THR A 38 -6.44 2.39 -4.22
N HIS A 39 -6.11 1.98 -5.43
CA HIS A 39 -5.96 2.86 -6.57
C HIS A 39 -7.32 3.28 -7.11
N HIS A 40 -7.52 4.59 -7.26
CA HIS A 40 -8.73 5.12 -7.86
C HIS A 40 -8.51 5.32 -9.37
N PRO A 41 -9.19 4.58 -10.26
CA PRO A 41 -8.90 4.58 -11.69
C PRO A 41 -9.15 5.95 -12.35
N THR A 42 -10.16 6.69 -11.89
CA THR A 42 -10.52 8.01 -12.46
C THR A 42 -9.50 9.11 -12.13
N THR A 43 -9.01 9.15 -10.90
CA THR A 43 -8.07 10.20 -10.45
C THR A 43 -6.60 9.78 -10.63
N GLY A 44 -6.34 8.48 -10.81
CA GLY A 44 -4.99 7.91 -10.91
C GLY A 44 -4.21 7.97 -9.59
N LEU A 45 -4.91 8.20 -8.46
CA LEU A 45 -4.31 8.35 -7.14
C LEU A 45 -4.61 7.13 -6.28
N ASP A 46 -3.62 6.72 -5.50
CA ASP A 46 -3.81 5.74 -4.44
C ASP A 46 -4.39 6.43 -3.20
N VAL A 47 -5.48 5.86 -2.69
CA VAL A 47 -6.14 6.34 -1.48
C VAL A 47 -6.10 5.25 -0.40
N LEU A 48 -5.98 5.67 0.86
CA LEU A 48 -6.11 4.77 2.00
C LEU A 48 -7.58 4.69 2.41
N LYS A 49 -8.23 3.57 2.10
CA LYS A 49 -9.64 3.34 2.42
C LYS A 49 -9.76 2.38 3.59
N VAL A 50 -10.70 2.66 4.50
CA VAL A 50 -11.08 1.72 5.55
C VAL A 50 -12.05 0.70 4.94
N GLU A 51 -11.70 -0.57 5.01
CA GLU A 51 -12.52 -1.68 4.52
C GLU A 51 -12.72 -2.74 5.62
N LYS A 52 -13.75 -3.57 5.45
CA LYS A 52 -13.96 -4.75 6.28
C LYS A 52 -12.90 -5.81 5.95
N ILE A 53 -12.45 -6.54 6.96
CA ILE A 53 -11.49 -7.62 6.75
C ILE A 53 -12.13 -8.84 6.06
N SER A 54 -11.29 -9.71 5.51
CA SER A 54 -11.73 -11.03 5.05
C SER A 54 -11.80 -12.05 6.19
N LYS A 55 -12.50 -13.17 5.97
CA LYS A 55 -12.58 -14.29 6.92
C LYS A 55 -11.19 -14.84 7.22
N ALA A 56 -10.32 -14.96 6.21
CA ALA A 56 -8.93 -15.39 6.39
C ALA A 56 -8.17 -14.48 7.36
N GLN A 57 -8.30 -13.16 7.23
CA GLN A 57 -7.65 -12.20 8.12
C GLN A 57 -8.20 -12.28 9.55
N ALA A 58 -9.52 -12.42 9.71
CA ALA A 58 -10.14 -12.62 11.01
C ALA A 58 -9.61 -13.89 11.70
N TRP A 59 -9.43 -14.98 10.95
CA TRP A 59 -8.81 -16.21 11.46
C TRP A 59 -7.34 -16.02 11.84
N GLN A 60 -6.56 -15.30 11.04
CA GLN A 60 -5.18 -14.95 11.40
C GLN A 60 -5.10 -14.15 12.71
N ARG A 61 -5.97 -13.15 12.88
CA ARG A 61 -6.08 -12.37 14.13
C ARG A 61 -6.46 -13.26 15.31
N THR A 62 -7.41 -14.16 15.13
CA THR A 62 -7.83 -15.14 16.15
C THR A 62 -6.64 -16.02 16.57
N GLY A 63 -5.84 -16.49 15.60
CA GLY A 63 -4.66 -17.31 15.84
C GLY A 63 -3.57 -16.63 16.67
N ARG A 64 -3.53 -15.29 16.73
CA ARG A 64 -2.58 -14.55 17.58
C ARG A 64 -2.83 -14.75 19.08
N ALA A 65 -4.06 -15.04 19.49
CA ALA A 65 -4.40 -15.31 20.89
C ALA A 65 -3.95 -16.71 21.36
N GLY A 66 -3.75 -17.65 20.45
CA GLY A 66 -3.54 -19.07 20.74
C GLY A 66 -2.11 -19.58 20.56
N ARG A 67 -1.11 -18.69 20.47
CA ARG A 67 0.26 -19.08 20.10
C ARG A 67 1.04 -19.81 21.20
N GLU A 68 0.93 -19.34 22.44
CA GLU A 68 1.70 -19.87 23.57
C GLU A 68 0.82 -20.66 24.54
N CYS A 69 -0.46 -20.32 24.62
CA CYS A 69 -1.42 -20.94 25.54
C CYS A 69 -2.85 -20.72 25.03
N PRO A 70 -3.86 -21.43 25.58
CA PRO A 70 -5.26 -21.18 25.25
C PRO A 70 -5.64 -19.72 25.47
N GLY A 71 -6.12 -19.07 24.40
CA GLY A 71 -6.52 -17.67 24.40
C GLY A 71 -7.96 -17.45 23.96
N LYS A 72 -8.41 -16.20 24.00
CA LYS A 72 -9.76 -15.78 23.57
C LYS A 72 -9.65 -14.65 22.55
N CYS A 73 -10.47 -14.73 21.50
CA CYS A 73 -10.65 -13.65 20.54
C CYS A 73 -12.07 -13.10 20.66
N TYR A 74 -12.18 -11.79 20.85
CA TYR A 74 -13.44 -11.07 20.93
C TYR A 74 -13.61 -10.26 19.65
N ARG A 75 -14.62 -10.62 18.85
CA ARG A 75 -14.98 -9.91 17.62
C ARG A 75 -16.06 -8.89 17.95
N THR A 76 -15.92 -7.67 17.45
CA THR A 76 -16.86 -6.57 17.69
C THR A 76 -17.95 -6.45 16.61
N TYR A 77 -18.14 -7.51 15.84
CA TYR A 77 -19.10 -7.63 14.75
C TYR A 77 -19.91 -8.91 14.89
N THR A 78 -21.11 -8.92 14.31
CA THR A 78 -22.05 -10.04 14.41
C THR A 78 -21.61 -11.25 13.58
N THR A 79 -22.16 -12.43 13.88
CA THR A 79 -21.96 -13.64 13.06
C THR A 79 -22.43 -13.40 11.63
N ASP A 80 -23.58 -12.75 11.43
CA ASP A 80 -24.10 -12.44 10.09
C ASP A 80 -23.19 -11.49 9.30
N GLU A 81 -22.53 -10.53 9.98
CA GLU A 81 -21.51 -9.69 9.33
C GLU A 81 -20.29 -10.51 8.94
N PHE A 82 -19.82 -11.41 9.82
CA PHE A 82 -18.70 -12.29 9.53
C PHE A 82 -19.00 -13.21 8.33
N ASP A 83 -20.22 -13.75 8.24
CA ASP A 83 -20.62 -14.62 7.15
C ASP A 83 -20.69 -13.91 5.80
N ARG A 84 -21.02 -12.61 5.81
CA ARG A 84 -21.00 -11.72 4.65
C ARG A 84 -19.60 -11.24 4.23
N MET A 85 -18.57 -11.42 5.05
CA MET A 85 -17.19 -11.06 4.68
C MET A 85 -16.66 -11.96 3.56
N LYS A 86 -15.79 -11.41 2.71
CA LYS A 86 -15.07 -12.18 1.69
C LYS A 86 -14.20 -13.25 2.35
N GLU A 87 -14.05 -14.41 1.71
CA GLU A 87 -13.21 -15.48 2.25
C GLU A 87 -11.74 -15.08 2.33
N MET A 88 -11.22 -14.55 1.23
CA MET A 88 -9.83 -14.11 1.07
C MET A 88 -9.76 -12.61 0.81
N PRO A 89 -8.65 -11.95 1.21
CA PRO A 89 -8.42 -10.56 0.82
C PRO A 89 -8.22 -10.48 -0.70
N ILE A 90 -8.69 -9.39 -1.31
CA ILE A 90 -8.37 -9.13 -2.72
C ILE A 90 -6.83 -9.06 -2.87
N PRO A 91 -6.24 -9.60 -3.93
CA PRO A 91 -4.80 -9.48 -4.20
C PRO A 91 -4.35 -8.02 -4.37
N GLU A 92 -3.09 -7.72 -4.02
CA GLU A 92 -2.53 -6.37 -4.16
C GLU A 92 -2.46 -5.92 -5.62
N ILE A 93 -2.09 -6.83 -6.53
CA ILE A 93 -2.00 -6.57 -7.98
C ILE A 93 -3.33 -6.11 -8.59
N GLN A 94 -4.46 -6.47 -7.99
CA GLN A 94 -5.79 -6.06 -8.45
C GLN A 94 -6.25 -4.71 -7.88
N ARG A 95 -5.54 -4.16 -6.89
CA ARG A 95 -5.96 -2.95 -6.15
C ARG A 95 -4.99 -1.78 -6.25
N CYS A 96 -3.73 -2.01 -6.56
CA CYS A 96 -2.70 -0.97 -6.60
C CYS A 96 -2.41 -0.51 -8.04
N SER A 97 -1.78 0.66 -8.18
CA SER A 97 -1.28 1.14 -9.47
C SER A 97 -0.28 0.16 -10.09
N LEU A 98 -0.50 -0.18 -11.37
CA LEU A 98 0.37 -1.09 -12.11
C LEU A 98 1.47 -0.37 -12.89
N ALA A 99 1.54 0.96 -12.88
CA ALA A 99 2.49 1.71 -13.70
C ALA A 99 3.96 1.32 -13.43
N GLY A 100 4.34 1.18 -12.15
CA GLY A 100 5.69 0.73 -11.77
C GLY A 100 5.96 -0.71 -12.20
N VAL A 101 5.00 -1.62 -11.99
CA VAL A 101 5.11 -3.03 -12.38
C VAL A 101 5.22 -3.17 -13.90
N ALA A 102 4.41 -2.44 -14.66
CA ALA A 102 4.43 -2.42 -16.12
C ALA A 102 5.78 -1.94 -16.65
N LEU A 103 6.35 -0.88 -16.06
CA LEU A 103 7.66 -0.38 -16.46
C LEU A 103 8.76 -1.43 -16.23
N GLN A 104 8.74 -2.12 -15.08
CA GLN A 104 9.72 -3.16 -14.75
C GLN A 104 9.58 -4.40 -15.63
N LEU A 105 8.35 -4.86 -15.90
CA LEU A 105 8.12 -5.99 -16.82
C LEU A 105 8.64 -5.68 -18.22
N LEU A 106 8.32 -4.50 -18.74
CA LEU A 106 8.79 -4.07 -20.05
C LEU A 106 10.32 -3.89 -20.09
N ALA A 107 10.96 -3.49 -18.98
CA ALA A 107 12.41 -3.38 -18.89
C ALA A 107 13.10 -4.76 -18.98
N ILE A 108 12.45 -5.82 -18.51
CA ILE A 108 12.90 -7.22 -18.64
C ILE A 108 12.55 -7.80 -20.04
N GLY A 109 11.78 -7.08 -20.85
CA GLY A 109 11.35 -7.50 -22.19
C GLY A 109 10.06 -8.33 -22.19
N VAL A 110 9.26 -8.23 -21.14
CA VAL A 110 7.99 -8.95 -20.98
C VAL A 110 6.82 -7.99 -21.12
N ASP A 111 5.86 -8.32 -21.99
CA ASP A 111 4.65 -7.53 -22.15
C ASP A 111 3.63 -7.86 -21.04
N ILE A 112 3.26 -6.84 -20.26
CA ILE A 112 2.28 -6.91 -19.18
C ILE A 112 0.91 -7.43 -19.65
N THR A 113 0.53 -7.17 -20.90
CA THR A 113 -0.77 -7.60 -21.43
C THR A 113 -0.85 -9.11 -21.67
N SER A 114 0.30 -9.72 -21.95
CA SER A 114 0.45 -11.17 -22.17
C SER A 114 0.92 -11.94 -20.93
N PHE A 115 1.35 -11.24 -19.89
CA PHE A 115 1.95 -11.87 -18.71
C PHE A 115 0.90 -12.65 -17.90
N ASP A 116 1.23 -13.90 -17.57
CA ASP A 116 0.33 -14.79 -16.84
C ASP A 116 0.48 -14.60 -15.32
N PHE A 117 -0.20 -13.58 -14.80
CA PHE A 117 -0.30 -13.35 -13.36
C PHE A 117 -1.10 -14.48 -12.68
N MET A 118 -0.66 -14.88 -11.47
CA MET A 118 -1.40 -15.82 -10.61
C MET A 118 -2.84 -15.34 -10.36
N ASP A 119 -2.97 -14.07 -9.97
CA ASP A 119 -4.24 -13.35 -9.89
C ASP A 119 -4.23 -12.22 -10.91
N LYS A 120 -5.00 -12.35 -11.99
CA LYS A 120 -4.95 -11.39 -13.09
C LYS A 120 -5.51 -10.03 -12.65
N PRO A 121 -4.79 -8.93 -12.90
CA PRO A 121 -5.35 -7.60 -12.71
C PRO A 121 -6.48 -7.34 -13.73
N PRO A 122 -7.42 -6.43 -13.41
CA PRO A 122 -8.40 -5.97 -14.39
C PRO A 122 -7.71 -5.38 -15.63
N LYS A 123 -8.20 -5.70 -16.83
CA LYS A 123 -7.64 -5.17 -18.10
C LYS A 123 -7.58 -3.65 -18.12
N GLU A 124 -8.65 -3.01 -17.64
CA GLU A 124 -8.72 -1.55 -17.50
C GLU A 124 -7.57 -0.97 -16.68
N SER A 125 -7.15 -1.64 -15.59
CA SER A 125 -6.03 -1.18 -14.77
C SER A 125 -4.69 -1.30 -15.51
N VAL A 126 -4.53 -2.32 -16.36
CA VAL A 126 -3.35 -2.50 -17.21
C VAL A 126 -3.32 -1.42 -18.29
N ASP A 127 -4.43 -1.19 -18.96
CA ASP A 127 -4.56 -0.17 -20.01
C ASP A 127 -4.27 1.24 -19.46
N VAL A 128 -4.80 1.56 -18.28
CA VAL A 128 -4.53 2.83 -17.58
C VAL A 128 -3.04 2.97 -17.22
N ALA A 129 -2.38 1.88 -16.81
CA ALA A 129 -0.96 1.89 -16.50
C ALA A 129 -0.10 2.10 -17.74
N VAL A 130 -0.40 1.42 -18.85
CA VAL A 130 0.30 1.61 -20.13
C VAL A 130 0.08 3.03 -20.66
N ALA A 131 -1.15 3.52 -20.66
CA ALA A 131 -1.48 4.89 -21.07
C ALA A 131 -0.78 5.94 -20.20
N CYS A 132 -0.60 5.67 -18.90
CA CYS A 132 0.19 6.51 -18.01
C CYS A 132 1.68 6.56 -18.44
N LEU A 133 2.28 5.40 -18.71
CA LEU A 133 3.67 5.33 -19.18
C LEU A 133 3.88 5.97 -20.55
N GLU A 134 2.91 5.86 -21.46
CA GLU A 134 2.92 6.56 -22.75
C GLU A 134 2.91 8.07 -22.56
N LYS A 135 2.03 8.58 -21.70
CA LYS A 135 1.96 10.02 -21.37
C LYS A 135 3.25 10.55 -20.73
N LEU A 136 3.96 9.71 -19.98
CA LEU A 136 5.27 10.06 -19.40
C LEU A 136 6.42 9.98 -20.43
N GLY A 137 6.17 9.43 -21.62
CA GLY A 137 7.17 9.19 -22.65
C GLY A 137 8.07 7.99 -22.36
N ALA A 138 7.71 7.14 -21.40
CA ALA A 138 8.49 5.96 -20.99
C ALA A 138 8.32 4.79 -21.97
N VAL A 139 7.16 4.70 -22.62
CA VAL A 139 6.86 3.66 -23.62
C VAL A 139 6.27 4.28 -24.88
N LYS A 140 6.39 3.58 -26.01
CA LYS A 140 5.85 4.01 -27.30
C LYS A 140 5.34 2.82 -28.12
N GLY A 141 4.24 3.03 -28.83
CA GLY A 141 3.71 2.10 -29.82
C GLY A 141 2.81 1.01 -29.24
N SER A 142 2.23 0.21 -30.13
CA SER A 142 1.41 -0.95 -29.80
C SER A 142 1.94 -2.15 -30.60
N PRO A 143 2.63 -3.13 -29.96
CA PRO A 143 2.79 -3.31 -28.52
C PRO A 143 3.72 -2.26 -27.86
N PRO A 144 3.53 -1.98 -26.55
CA PRO A 144 4.30 -0.98 -25.83
C PRO A 144 5.78 -1.37 -25.76
N GLN A 145 6.64 -0.53 -26.35
CA GLN A 145 8.09 -0.71 -26.35
C GLN A 145 8.73 0.36 -25.46
N LEU A 146 9.74 -0.03 -24.66
CA LEU A 146 10.44 0.90 -23.78
C LEU A 146 11.27 1.91 -24.58
N THR A 147 11.13 3.19 -24.27
CA THR A 147 11.98 4.25 -24.86
C THR A 147 13.32 4.33 -24.11
N THR A 148 14.28 5.11 -24.64
CA THR A 148 15.53 5.41 -23.91
C THR A 148 15.24 6.05 -22.55
N LEU A 149 14.25 6.95 -22.51
CA LEU A 149 13.77 7.55 -21.26
C LEU A 149 13.19 6.49 -20.32
N GLY A 150 12.34 5.60 -20.82
CA GLY A 150 11.77 4.51 -20.02
C GLY A 150 12.85 3.59 -19.43
N ARG A 151 13.93 3.32 -20.18
CA ARG A 151 15.06 2.51 -19.70
C ARG A 151 15.79 3.20 -18.56
N THR A 152 16.00 4.51 -18.67
CA THR A 152 16.57 5.28 -17.57
C THR A 152 15.63 5.29 -16.37
N MET A 153 14.31 5.44 -16.61
CA MET A 153 13.32 5.47 -15.54
C MET A 153 13.25 4.15 -14.76
N SER A 154 13.38 2.99 -15.42
CA SER A 154 13.32 1.68 -14.77
C SER A 154 14.48 1.40 -13.81
N LEU A 155 15.57 2.17 -13.89
CA LEU A 155 16.72 2.06 -12.99
C LEU A 155 16.45 2.67 -11.61
N PHE A 156 15.43 3.52 -11.48
CA PHE A 156 15.09 4.17 -10.22
C PHE A 156 14.06 3.34 -9.44
N PRO A 157 14.25 3.12 -8.12
CA PRO A 157 13.29 2.41 -7.27
C PRO A 157 12.14 3.33 -6.82
N LEU A 158 11.55 4.08 -7.75
CA LEU A 158 10.52 5.09 -7.49
C LEU A 158 9.32 4.90 -8.43
N ASP A 159 8.17 5.47 -8.06
CA ASP A 159 7.01 5.55 -8.96
C ASP A 159 7.43 6.27 -10.26
N PRO A 160 7.02 5.77 -11.44
CA PRO A 160 7.40 6.37 -12.73
C PRO A 160 7.14 7.87 -12.82
N ARG A 161 6.10 8.38 -12.15
CA ARG A 161 5.80 9.82 -12.13
C ARG A 161 6.88 10.61 -11.41
N PHE A 162 7.35 10.14 -10.27
CA PHE A 162 8.44 10.79 -9.53
C PHE A 162 9.76 10.71 -10.29
N THR A 163 10.05 9.57 -10.92
CA THR A 163 11.25 9.44 -11.75
C THR A 163 11.23 10.41 -12.93
N LYS A 164 10.08 10.62 -13.57
CA LYS A 164 9.96 11.60 -14.65
C LYS A 164 10.22 13.03 -14.17
N VAL A 165 9.71 13.41 -12.99
CA VAL A 165 9.96 14.73 -12.39
C VAL A 165 11.45 14.90 -12.07
N LEU A 166 12.11 13.89 -11.50
CA LEU A 166 13.56 13.94 -11.24
C LEU A 166 14.35 14.14 -12.53
N LEU A 167 14.06 13.38 -13.58
CA LEU A 167 14.77 13.51 -14.85
C LEU A 167 14.54 14.89 -15.50
N ALA A 168 13.31 15.39 -15.45
CA ALA A 168 12.98 16.73 -15.96
C ALA A 168 13.63 17.86 -15.13
N SER A 169 13.80 17.68 -13.82
CA SER A 169 14.40 18.69 -12.94
C SER A 169 15.86 19.03 -13.31
N VAL A 170 16.58 18.09 -13.93
CA VAL A 170 17.93 18.32 -14.46
C VAL A 170 17.90 19.33 -15.61
N GLU A 171 16.95 19.20 -16.53
CA GLU A 171 16.76 20.12 -17.67
C GLU A 171 16.32 21.51 -17.19
N HIS A 172 15.50 21.56 -16.13
CA HIS A 172 15.01 22.80 -15.51
C HIS A 172 15.96 23.40 -14.46
N LYS A 173 17.10 22.77 -14.19
CA LYS A 173 18.12 23.22 -13.21
C LYS A 173 17.57 23.38 -11.77
N CYS A 174 16.62 22.53 -11.37
CA CYS A 174 16.01 22.52 -10.03
C CYS A 174 16.07 21.14 -9.37
N LEU A 175 17.19 20.44 -9.57
CA LEU A 175 17.37 19.06 -9.11
C LEU A 175 17.32 18.95 -7.58
N GLU A 176 17.96 19.88 -6.86
CA GLU A 176 18.06 19.82 -5.40
C GLU A 176 16.68 19.98 -4.74
N GLU A 177 15.87 20.93 -5.23
CA GLU A 177 14.51 21.16 -4.75
C GLU A 177 13.58 20.00 -5.10
N ALA A 178 13.65 19.50 -6.34
CA ALA A 178 12.83 18.38 -6.79
C ALA A 178 13.15 17.10 -6.00
N LEU A 179 14.43 16.83 -5.74
CA LEU A 179 14.88 15.65 -5.00
C LEU A 179 14.43 15.73 -3.53
N THR A 180 14.52 16.90 -2.91
CA THR A 180 13.99 17.15 -1.56
C THR A 180 12.49 16.92 -1.48
N VAL A 181 11.71 17.47 -2.41
CA VAL A 181 10.25 17.30 -2.46
C VAL A 181 9.87 15.83 -2.67
N ILE A 182 10.53 15.15 -3.60
CA ILE A 182 10.24 13.73 -3.88
C ILE A 182 10.63 12.83 -2.72
N ALA A 183 11.73 13.12 -2.02
CA ALA A 183 12.09 12.40 -0.80
C ALA A 183 11.00 12.54 0.28
N LEU A 184 10.47 13.76 0.47
CA LEU A 184 9.37 14.01 1.41
C LEU A 184 8.06 13.33 1.00
N LEU A 185 7.75 13.28 -0.31
CA LEU A 185 6.52 12.64 -0.83
C LEU A 185 6.59 11.11 -0.87
N SER A 186 7.80 10.54 -0.99
CA SER A 186 8.01 9.09 -1.03
C SER A 186 7.99 8.46 0.37
N GLY A 187 8.26 9.26 1.41
CA GLY A 187 8.24 8.85 2.81
C GLY A 187 6.86 8.96 3.47
N GLU A 188 6.81 8.63 4.76
CA GLU A 188 5.66 8.93 5.60
C GLU A 188 5.58 10.43 5.89
N SER A 189 4.38 10.92 6.25
CA SER A 189 4.23 12.33 6.59
C SER A 189 5.11 12.72 7.78
N VAL A 190 5.92 13.75 7.59
CA VAL A 190 6.79 14.30 8.65
C VAL A 190 5.99 15.01 9.74
N PHE A 191 4.75 15.41 9.44
CA PHE A 191 3.88 16.12 10.38
C PHE A 191 3.21 15.16 11.36
N LEU A 192 3.40 15.42 12.66
CA LEU A 192 2.71 14.72 13.74
C LEU A 192 1.45 15.49 14.14
N GLU A 193 0.32 14.78 14.25
CA GLU A 193 -0.95 15.35 14.73
C GLU A 193 -1.41 14.62 16.02
N PRO A 194 -0.78 14.91 17.17
CA PRO A 194 -1.21 14.32 18.43
C PRO A 194 -2.65 14.77 18.76
N PRO A 195 -3.58 13.86 19.13
CA PRO A 195 -4.98 14.21 19.36
C PRO A 195 -5.18 15.34 20.39
N GLN A 196 -4.34 15.38 21.42
CA GLN A 196 -4.39 16.37 22.50
C GLN A 196 -3.84 17.75 22.10
N LYS A 197 -3.02 17.84 21.04
CA LYS A 197 -2.34 19.07 20.60
C LYS A 197 -2.68 19.40 19.15
N ARG A 198 -3.86 18.98 18.69
CA ARG A 198 -4.24 19.08 17.27
C ARG A 198 -4.26 20.54 16.79
N GLU A 199 -4.79 21.46 17.59
CA GLU A 199 -4.79 22.90 17.27
C GLU A 199 -3.37 23.48 17.16
N GLN A 200 -2.46 23.13 18.08
CA GLN A 200 -1.06 23.56 18.02
C GLN A 200 -0.35 22.99 16.80
N ALA A 201 -0.60 21.72 16.45
CA ALA A 201 -0.05 21.09 15.26
C ALA A 201 -0.56 21.77 13.97
N HIS A 202 -1.85 22.14 13.91
CA HIS A 202 -2.40 22.90 12.78
C HIS A 202 -1.79 24.31 12.69
N ALA A 203 -1.63 25.01 13.83
CA ALA A 203 -1.00 26.33 13.86
C ALA A 203 0.47 26.30 13.43
N ALA A 204 1.23 25.27 13.80
CA ALA A 204 2.63 25.10 13.38
C ALA A 204 2.80 24.74 11.90
N ARG A 205 1.71 24.36 11.22
CA ARG A 205 1.68 23.96 9.81
C ARG A 205 1.24 25.09 8.89
N ALA A 206 0.59 26.12 9.45
CA ALA A 206 0.18 27.34 8.77
C ALA A 206 1.37 28.29 8.62
#